data_AF-A0A960RUS4-F1
#
_entry.id   AF-A0A960RUS4-F1
#
_cell.length_a   1.000
_cell.length_b   1.000
_cell.length_c   1.000
_cell.angle_alpha   90.00
_cell.angle_beta   90.00
_cell.angle_gamma   90.00
#
_symmetry.space_group_name_H-M   'P 1'
#
loop_
_entity.id
_entity.type
_entity.pdbx_description
1 polymer ?
#
loop_
_entity_poly.entity_id
_entity_poly.type
_entity_poly.pdbx_seq_one_letter_code
_entity_poly.pdbx_strand_id
1 'polypeptide(L)'
;MKQLRSPAFFTRFAFIWMQIATEPFIAFYTLLLFILRKDLGATPLQISVLATLRPVLSVLSFYWSANLLRQRSKLLSNFMGAWVLSFLPFLCLPFITNVWFVILCAGIYQLFSRAA
;
A
#
# COMPACT_ATOMS: atom_id res chain seq x y z
N MET A 1 9.02 -15.56 40.87
CA MET A 1 9.38 -16.08 39.54
C MET A 1 8.53 -15.39 38.48
N LYS A 2 9.06 -14.35 37.81
CA LYS A 2 8.38 -13.65 36.70
C LYS A 2 8.78 -14.37 35.41
N GLN A 3 7.80 -15.05 34.83
CA GLN A 3 7.91 -15.86 33.63
C GLN A 3 8.34 -14.97 32.44
N LEU A 4 9.58 -15.14 31.98
CA LEU A 4 10.09 -14.55 30.75
C LEU A 4 9.37 -15.19 29.57
N ARG A 5 8.19 -14.68 29.19
CA ARG A 5 7.60 -14.95 27.87
C ARG A 5 8.57 -14.40 26.84
N SER A 6 9.26 -15.30 26.13
CA SER A 6 10.14 -14.96 25.00
C SER A 6 9.40 -14.02 24.03
N PRO A 7 9.75 -12.72 23.97
CA PRO A 7 9.12 -11.77 23.05
C PRO A 7 9.37 -12.15 21.59
N ALA A 8 10.39 -12.99 21.33
CA ALA A 8 10.79 -13.39 19.99
C ALA A 8 9.72 -14.22 19.26
N PHE A 9 8.96 -15.08 19.94
CA PHE A 9 7.94 -15.90 19.27
C PHE A 9 6.78 -15.04 18.75
N PHE A 10 6.25 -14.14 19.58
CA PHE A 10 5.15 -13.27 19.19
C PHE A 10 5.58 -12.30 18.08
N THR A 11 6.79 -11.76 18.14
CA THR A 11 7.34 -10.90 17.09
C THR A 11 7.53 -11.66 15.77
N ARG A 12 8.05 -12.89 15.80
CA ARG A 12 8.20 -13.73 14.59
C ARG A 12 6.85 -14.07 13.98
N PHE A 13 5.88 -14.44 14.81
CA PHE A 13 4.53 -14.76 14.35
C PHE A 13 3.82 -13.54 13.75
N ALA A 14 3.93 -12.38 14.40
CA ALA A 14 3.41 -11.12 13.86
C ALA A 14 4.06 -10.75 12.52
N PHE A 15 5.37 -10.95 12.40
CA PHE A 15 6.08 -10.71 11.14
C PHE A 15 5.62 -11.64 10.02
N ILE A 16 5.44 -12.93 10.29
CA ILE A 16 4.94 -13.90 9.31
C ILE A 16 3.52 -13.52 8.85
N TRP A 17 2.63 -13.17 9.78
CA TRP A 17 1.28 -12.72 9.45
C TRP A 17 1.26 -11.46 8.59
N MET A 18 2.14 -10.50 8.90
CA MET A 18 2.27 -9.28 8.12
C MET A 18 2.75 -9.57 6.70
N GLN A 19 3.70 -10.49 6.52
CA GLN A 19 4.17 -10.90 5.19
C GLN A 19 3.08 -11.61 4.38
N ILE A 20 2.38 -12.57 4.99
CA ILE A 20 1.27 -13.29 4.34
C ILE A 20 0.17 -12.33 3.90
N ALA A 21 -0.16 -11.32 4.70
CA ALA A 21 -1.17 -10.33 4.35
C ALA A 21 -0.73 -9.39 3.21
N THR A 22 0.58 -9.16 3.05
CA THR A 22 1.12 -8.17 2.10
C THR A 22 1.44 -8.78 0.73
N GLU A 23 1.93 -10.03 0.71
CA GLU A 23 2.19 -10.84 -0.50
C GLU A 23 1.13 -10.74 -1.61
N PRO A 24 -0.18 -11.02 -1.34
CA PRO A 24 -1.20 -10.97 -2.38
C PRO A 24 -1.36 -9.59 -3.01
N PHE A 25 -1.14 -8.52 -2.24
CA PHE A 25 -1.19 -7.16 -2.75
C PHE A 25 0.02 -6.80 -3.61
N ILE A 26 1.21 -7.31 -3.26
CA ILE A 26 2.39 -7.16 -4.11
C ILE A 26 2.18 -7.88 -5.45
N ALA A 27 1.65 -9.10 -5.42
CA ALA A 27 1.31 -9.85 -6.62
C ALA A 27 0.26 -9.11 -7.47
N PHE A 28 -0.82 -8.65 -6.85
CA PHE A 28 -1.86 -7.86 -7.49
C PHE A 28 -1.31 -6.58 -8.14
N TYR A 29 -0.48 -5.83 -7.40
CA TYR A 29 0.13 -4.60 -7.89
C TYR A 29 1.09 -4.83 -9.06
N THR A 30 1.80 -5.97 -9.07
CA THR A 30 2.69 -6.37 -10.17
C THR A 30 1.87 -6.72 -11.42
N LEU A 31 0.73 -7.40 -11.25
CA LEU A 31 -0.17 -7.75 -12.35
C LEU A 31 -1.06 -6.57 -12.80
N LEU A 32 -1.10 -5.47 -12.05
CA LEU A 32 -1.98 -4.33 -12.32
C LEU A 32 -1.79 -3.77 -13.73
N LEU A 33 -0.54 -3.64 -14.21
CA LEU A 33 -0.23 -3.17 -15.56
C LEU A 33 -0.82 -4.09 -16.63
N PHE A 34 -0.80 -5.40 -16.38
CA PHE A 34 -1.37 -6.40 -17.27
C PHE A 34 -2.89 -6.32 -17.28
N ILE A 35 -3.53 -6.24 -16.11
CA ILE A 35 -4.99 -6.10 -15.97
C ILE A 35 -5.47 -4.81 -16.67
N LEU A 36 -4.77 -3.70 -16.46
CA LEU A 36 -5.08 -2.41 -17.10
C LEU A 36 -5.04 -2.50 -18.62
N ARG A 37 -4.03 -3.16 -19.19
CA ARG A 37 -3.89 -3.25 -20.65
C ARG A 37 -4.83 -4.30 -21.26
N LYS A 38 -4.98 -5.45 -20.62
CA LYS A 38 -5.71 -6.59 -21.16
C LYS A 38 -7.22 -6.47 -20.95
N ASP A 39 -7.66 -6.19 -19.71
CA ASP A 39 -9.07 -6.23 -19.35
C ASP A 39 -9.76 -4.87 -19.52
N LEU A 40 -9.04 -3.79 -19.22
CA LEU A 40 -9.57 -2.42 -19.26
C LEU A 40 -9.22 -1.66 -20.55
N GLY A 41 -8.40 -2.24 -21.43
CA GLY A 41 -8.00 -1.60 -22.70
C GLY A 41 -7.26 -0.27 -22.51
N ALA A 42 -6.55 -0.09 -21.40
CA ALA A 42 -5.91 1.18 -21.04
C ALA A 42 -4.99 1.69 -22.16
N THR A 43 -5.05 2.99 -22.41
CA THR A 43 -4.25 3.65 -23.43
C THR A 43 -2.77 3.68 -23.01
N PRO A 44 -1.83 3.80 -23.98
CA PRO A 44 -0.41 3.91 -23.66
C PRO A 44 -0.09 5.09 -22.73
N LEU A 45 -0.83 6.20 -22.85
CA LEU A 45 -0.68 7.36 -21.97
C LEU A 45 -0.99 7.00 -20.51
N GLN A 46 -2.09 6.29 -20.26
CA GLN A 46 -2.50 5.86 -18.92
C GLN A 46 -1.46 4.93 -18.27
N ILE A 47 -0.88 4.02 -19.05
CA ILE A 47 0.18 3.12 -18.60
C ILE A 47 1.45 3.91 -18.25
N SER A 48 1.84 4.86 -19.10
CA SER A 48 2.99 5.73 -18.86
C SER A 48 2.81 6.58 -17.60
N VAL A 49 1.61 7.12 -17.36
CA VAL A 49 1.28 7.86 -16.13
C VAL A 49 1.44 6.98 -14.90
N LEU A 50 0.94 5.74 -14.93
CA LEU A 50 1.11 4.80 -13.82
C LEU A 50 2.60 4.45 -13.59
N ALA A 51 3.38 4.29 -14.65
CA ALA A 51 4.81 4.00 -14.57
C ALA A 51 5.61 5.17 -13.97
N THR A 52 5.29 6.42 -14.33
CA THR A 52 5.96 7.62 -13.80
C THR A 52 5.46 8.02 -12.41
N LEU A 53 4.25 7.61 -12.01
CA LEU A 53 3.74 7.81 -10.66
C LEU A 53 4.61 7.12 -9.60
N ARG A 54 5.18 5.95 -9.91
CA ARG A 54 6.05 5.18 -9.00
C ARG A 54 7.15 6.02 -8.32
N PRO A 55 8.07 6.66 -9.06
CA PRO A 55 9.12 7.47 -8.45
C PRO A 55 8.55 8.70 -7.72
N VAL A 56 7.53 9.35 -8.28
CA VAL A 56 6.92 10.55 -7.68
C VAL A 56 6.30 10.24 -6.31
N LEU A 57 5.53 9.15 -6.23
CA LEU A 57 4.88 8.70 -5.00
C LEU A 57 5.90 8.23 -3.97
N SER A 58 7.03 7.66 -4.40
CA SER A 58 8.12 7.32 -3.48
C SER A 58 8.68 8.56 -2.79
N VAL A 59 8.84 9.67 -3.51
CA VAL A 59 9.29 10.94 -2.91
C VAL A 59 8.23 11.48 -1.95
N LEU A 60 6.96 11.50 -2.36
CA LEU A 60 5.85 11.99 -1.52
C LEU A 60 5.68 11.16 -0.23
N SER A 61 5.88 9.85 -0.31
CA SER A 61 5.86 8.94 0.84
C SER A 61 6.90 9.33 1.90
N PHE A 62 8.10 9.76 1.49
CA PHE A 62 9.11 10.24 2.43
C PHE A 62 8.67 11.51 3.16
N TYR A 63 8.04 12.47 2.47
CA TYR A 63 7.51 13.67 3.11
C TYR A 63 6.42 13.34 4.14
N TRP A 64 5.55 12.39 3.80
CA TRP A 64 4.52 11.92 4.73
C TRP A 64 5.13 11.27 5.98
N SER A 65 6.11 10.38 5.81
CA SER A 65 6.83 9.73 6.92
C SER A 65 7.66 10.71 7.76
N ALA A 66 8.28 11.72 7.14
CA ALA A 66 8.98 12.79 7.85
C ALA A 66 8.04 13.60 8.76
N ASN A 67 6.80 13.86 8.32
CA ASN A 67 5.80 14.53 9.14
C ASN A 67 5.31 13.65 10.31
N LEU A 68 5.26 12.33 10.12
CA LEU A 68 4.90 11.33 11.14
C LEU A 68 5.89 11.25 12.31
N LEU A 69 7.20 11.36 12.04
CA LEU A 69 8.25 11.32 13.06
C LEU A 69 8.15 12.47 14.09
N ARG A 70 7.45 13.56 13.74
CA ARG A 70 7.28 14.74 14.60
C ARG A 70 6.29 14.53 15.75
N GLN A 71 5.41 13.51 15.69
CA GLN A 71 4.40 13.22 16.72
C GLN A 71 4.35 11.72 17.09
N ARG A 72 5.32 11.25 17.89
CA ARG A 72 5.40 9.85 18.35
C ARG A 72 4.13 9.31 19.03
N SER A 73 3.34 10.16 19.69
CA SER A 73 2.13 9.72 20.42
C SER A 73 0.96 9.30 19.52
N LYS A 74 0.95 9.72 18.24
CA LYS A 74 -0.10 9.36 17.27
C LYS A 74 0.37 8.38 16.20
N LEU A 75 1.59 7.87 16.34
CA LEU A 75 2.26 7.08 15.30
C LEU A 75 1.52 5.77 14.99
N LEU A 76 1.06 5.06 16.03
CA LEU A 76 0.26 3.82 15.88
C LEU A 76 -1.10 4.07 15.22
N SER A 77 -1.82 5.11 15.65
CA SER A 77 -3.13 5.46 15.08
C SER A 77 -3.01 5.88 13.62
N ASN A 78 -1.99 6.67 13.29
CA ASN A 78 -1.76 7.13 11.93
C ASN A 78 -1.23 6.00 11.02
N PHE A 79 -0.45 5.06 11.56
CA PHE A 79 -0.01 3.85 10.86
C PHE A 79 -1.20 2.94 10.53
N MET A 80 -2.08 2.67 11.50
CA MET A 80 -3.31 1.92 11.25
C MET A 80 -4.21 2.64 10.25
N GLY A 81 -4.32 3.97 10.35
CA GLY A 81 -5.06 4.79 9.39
C GLY A 81 -4.49 4.69 7.98
N ALA A 82 -3.18 4.80 7.81
CA ALA A 82 -2.50 4.67 6.52
C ALA A 82 -2.66 3.27 5.92
N TRP A 83 -2.56 2.23 6.75
CA TRP A 83 -2.80 0.85 6.34
C TRP A 83 -4.24 0.70 5.82
N VAL A 84 -5.25 1.12 6.59
CA VAL A 84 -6.66 1.08 6.16
C VAL A 84 -6.89 1.91 4.88
N LEU A 85 -6.34 3.12 4.78
CA LEU A 85 -6.45 3.96 3.59
C LEU A 85 -5.81 3.35 2.34
N SER A 86 -4.81 2.48 2.52
CA SER A 86 -4.15 1.78 1.41
C SER A 86 -5.05 0.74 0.76
N PHE A 87 -5.91 0.08 1.55
CA PHE A 87 -6.77 -1.02 1.10
C PHE A 87 -8.19 -0.58 0.75
N LEU A 88 -8.67 0.49 1.39
CA LEU A 88 -10.02 1.01 1.21
C LEU A 88 -10.37 1.33 -0.27
N PRO A 89 -9.48 1.95 -1.07
CA PRO A 89 -9.77 2.21 -2.49
C PRO A 89 -9.94 0.92 -3.30
N PHE A 90 -9.23 -0.15 -2.95
CA PHE A 90 -9.29 -1.42 -3.67
C PHE A 90 -10.59 -2.20 -3.44
N LEU A 91 -11.31 -1.97 -2.33
CA LEU A 91 -12.64 -2.55 -2.11
C LEU A 91 -13.66 -2.08 -3.15
N CYS A 92 -13.43 -0.90 -3.76
CA CYS A 92 -14.30 -0.34 -4.78
C CYS A 92 -13.97 -0.82 -6.20
N LEU A 93 -12.85 -1.53 -6.41
CA LEU A 93 -12.45 -2.05 -7.72
C LEU A 93 -13.52 -2.90 -8.44
N PRO A 94 -14.18 -3.89 -7.80
CA PRO A 94 -15.14 -4.72 -8.51
C PRO A 94 -16.37 -3.96 -9.02
N PHE A 95 -16.62 -2.76 -8.49
CA PHE A 95 -17.77 -1.93 -8.84
C PHE A 95 -17.43 -0.84 -9.86
N ILE A 96 -16.14 -0.51 -10.03
CA ILE A 96 -15.70 0.63 -10.85
C ILE A 96 -14.70 0.16 -11.92
N THR A 97 -15.14 0.14 -13.18
CA THR A 97 -14.34 -0.21 -14.36
C THR A 97 -13.59 0.98 -14.98
N ASN A 98 -13.48 2.11 -14.27
CA ASN A 98 -12.78 3.29 -14.79
C ASN A 98 -11.26 3.15 -14.62
N VAL A 99 -10.52 3.20 -15.72
CA VAL A 99 -9.04 3.13 -15.72
C VAL A 99 -8.39 4.16 -14.80
N TRP A 100 -8.87 5.40 -14.79
CA TRP A 100 -8.31 6.46 -13.93
C TRP A 100 -8.52 6.19 -12.46
N PHE A 101 -9.65 5.56 -12.10
CA PHE A 101 -9.91 5.14 -10.74
C PHE A 101 -8.90 4.07 -10.29
N VAL A 102 -8.59 3.09 -11.15
CA VAL A 102 -7.58 2.06 -10.88
C VAL A 102 -6.19 2.69 -10.69
N ILE A 103 -5.81 3.65 -11.53
CA ILE A 103 -4.53 4.38 -11.41
C ILE A 103 -4.47 5.17 -10.09
N LEU A 104 -5.57 5.82 -9.71
CA LEU A 104 -5.67 6.54 -8.44
C LEU A 104 -5.55 5.59 -7.26
N CYS A 105 -6.24 4.44 -7.26
CA CYS A 105 -6.14 3.42 -6.23
C CYS A 105 -4.70 2.90 -6.08
N ALA A 106 -4.06 2.60 -7.22
CA ALA A 106 -2.67 2.18 -7.28
C ALA A 106 -1.71 3.24 -6.72
N GLY A 107 -2.01 4.53 -6.98
CA GLY A 107 -1.25 5.64 -6.45
C GLY A 107 -1.39 5.81 -4.93
N ILE A 108 -2.63 5.74 -4.42
CA ILE A 108 -2.91 5.78 -2.98
C ILE A 108 -2.20 4.63 -2.27
N TYR A 109 -2.34 3.42 -2.79
CA TYR A 109 -1.64 2.25 -2.24
C TYR A 109 -0.14 2.46 -2.16
N GLN A 110 0.49 2.97 -3.22
CA GLN A 110 1.94 3.22 -3.20
C GLN A 110 2.38 4.32 -2.25
N LEU A 111 1.57 5.38 -2.11
CA LEU A 111 1.87 6.47 -1.21
C LEU A 111 1.89 6.00 0.24
N PHE A 112 0.93 5.17 0.64
CA PHE A 112 0.78 4.74 2.03
C PHE A 112 1.53 3.45 2.35
N SER A 113 1.66 2.50 1.43
CA SER A 113 2.43 1.26 1.63
C SER A 113 3.93 1.48 1.83
N ARG A 114 4.47 2.59 1.33
CA ARG A 114 5.88 2.97 1.54
C ARG A 114 6.09 3.90 2.74
N ALA A 115 5.02 4.47 3.29
CA ALA A 115 5.07 5.40 4.41
C ALA A 115 4.85 4.69 5.78
N ALA A 116 4.34 3.46 5.73
CA ALA A 116 4.22 2.52 6.84
C ALA A 116 5.53 1.72 6.97
#